data_AF-A5DD81-F1
#
_entry.id   AF-A5DD81-F1
#
_cell.length_a   1.000
_cell.length_b   1.000
_cell.length_c   1.000
_cell.angle_alpha   90.00
_cell.angle_beta   90.00
_cell.angle_gamma   90.00
#
_symmetry.space_group_name_H-M   'P 1'
#
loop_
_entity.id
_entity.type
_entity.pdbx_description
1 polymer ?
#
loop_
_entity_poly.entity_id
_entity_poly.type
_entity_poly.pdbx_seq_one_letter_code
_entity_poly.pdbx_strand_id
1 'polypeptide(L)'
;MDYPLGNNTTALEGNLGDRMDTNVTYIAIDTNIWLKHCGRIFKCVRNNAFKISIPLIVFQELRSLRKVSGSHYCPMHATPFCHLSFVSFTLPREILPLRYDGNIASDINETTEFENNSNWRNSVDETILSAVNDHDEIGKNMLRGLNMTITSPTTKQQKVLDTKWAKMFRYCILISDDRNVRLRARTIGLTSFQSKWLFSQLEAIFPAKCID
;
A
#
# COMPACT_ATOMS: atom_id res chain seq x y z
N MET A 1 -14.14 10.09 -31.10
CA MET A 1 -15.14 9.13 -30.57
C MET A 1 -15.34 9.50 -29.12
N ASP A 2 -16.36 10.31 -28.88
CA ASP A 2 -16.71 10.84 -27.58
C ASP A 2 -17.50 9.80 -26.79
N TYR A 3 -17.04 9.47 -25.60
CA TYR A 3 -17.81 8.68 -24.65
C TYR A 3 -18.92 9.56 -24.05
N PRO A 4 -20.15 9.05 -23.86
CA PRO A 4 -21.21 9.83 -23.27
C PRO A 4 -20.87 10.10 -21.80
N LEU A 5 -20.91 11.38 -21.43
CA LEU A 5 -20.88 11.85 -20.04
C LEU A 5 -22.16 11.38 -19.35
N GLY A 6 -22.11 10.17 -18.78
CA GLY A 6 -23.08 9.73 -17.80
C GLY A 6 -22.96 10.62 -16.57
N ASN A 7 -24.05 11.30 -16.22
CA ASN A 7 -24.24 11.99 -14.94
C ASN A 7 -23.90 11.05 -13.77
N ASN A 8 -22.70 11.14 -13.20
CA ASN A 8 -22.32 10.46 -11.97
C ASN A 8 -22.29 11.46 -10.80
N THR A 9 -23.46 11.86 -10.31
CA THR A 9 -23.61 12.56 -9.02
C THR A 9 -23.36 11.67 -7.79
N THR A 10 -22.75 10.49 -7.96
CA THR A 10 -22.79 9.40 -6.96
C THR A 10 -21.44 8.75 -6.64
N ALA A 11 -20.29 9.25 -7.10
CA ALA A 11 -19.01 8.67 -6.65
C ALA A 11 -18.69 9.08 -5.20
N LEU A 12 -18.28 8.13 -4.36
CA LEU A 12 -17.59 8.44 -3.10
C LEU A 12 -16.12 8.70 -3.42
N GLU A 13 -15.68 9.94 -3.21
CA GLU A 13 -14.28 10.33 -3.39
C GLU A 13 -13.68 10.67 -2.03
N GLY A 14 -12.64 9.93 -1.63
CA GLY A 14 -11.77 10.38 -0.55
C GLY A 14 -10.61 11.21 -1.09
N ASN A 15 -9.66 11.54 -0.23
CA ASN A 15 -8.56 12.43 -0.63
C ASN A 15 -7.63 11.89 -1.72
N LEU A 16 -7.53 10.57 -1.87
CA LEU A 16 -6.79 9.91 -2.95
C LEU A 16 -7.65 9.68 -4.21
N GLY A 17 -8.94 10.05 -4.17
CA GLY A 17 -9.90 9.83 -5.25
C GLY A 17 -10.46 8.41 -5.30
N ASP A 18 -11.45 8.17 -6.19
CA ASP A 18 -12.06 6.87 -6.51
C ASP A 18 -12.14 5.89 -5.33
N ARG A 19 -12.92 6.27 -4.31
CA ARG A 19 -13.19 5.45 -3.10
C ARG A 19 -11.93 5.05 -2.31
N MET A 20 -10.92 5.92 -2.30
CA MET A 20 -9.70 5.79 -1.51
C MET A 20 -9.50 7.03 -0.64
N ASP A 21 -9.01 6.82 0.58
CA ASP A 21 -8.67 7.89 1.52
C ASP A 21 -7.43 7.51 2.33
N THR A 22 -6.47 8.41 2.50
CA THR A 22 -5.20 8.13 3.21
C THR A 22 -5.40 7.70 4.66
N ASN A 23 -6.55 8.01 5.29
CA ASN A 23 -6.85 7.60 6.66
C ASN A 23 -7.35 6.16 6.76
N VAL A 24 -7.88 5.58 5.67
CA VAL A 24 -8.53 4.27 5.68
C VAL A 24 -7.80 3.28 4.77
N THR A 25 -7.37 3.74 3.60
CA THR A 25 -6.66 2.96 2.59
C THR A 25 -5.19 2.80 2.97
N TYR A 26 -4.75 1.54 3.02
CA TYR A 26 -3.34 1.17 3.13
C TYR A 26 -2.70 1.09 1.74
N ILE A 27 -1.44 1.48 1.67
CA ILE A 27 -0.65 1.47 0.45
C ILE A 27 0.40 0.37 0.58
N ALA A 28 0.24 -0.70 -0.19
CA ALA A 28 1.23 -1.74 -0.34
C ALA A 28 2.23 -1.38 -1.43
N ILE A 29 3.50 -1.69 -1.20
CA ILE A 29 4.62 -1.26 -2.05
C ILE A 29 5.46 -2.49 -2.41
N ASP A 30 5.79 -2.64 -3.69
CA ASP A 30 6.69 -3.70 -4.15
C ASP A 30 8.15 -3.46 -3.74
N THR A 31 8.98 -4.50 -3.82
CA THR A 31 10.41 -4.45 -3.48
C THR A 31 11.17 -3.37 -4.26
N ASN A 32 10.85 -3.18 -5.55
CA ASN A 32 11.57 -2.25 -6.41
C ASN A 32 11.31 -0.78 -6.06
N ILE A 33 10.06 -0.44 -5.72
CA ILE A 33 9.68 0.90 -5.26
C ILE A 33 10.32 1.19 -3.92
N TRP A 34 10.38 0.20 -3.00
CA TRP A 34 11.14 0.33 -1.77
C TRP A 34 12.59 0.69 -2.04
N LEU A 35 13.27 -0.04 -2.93
CA LEU A 35 14.66 0.24 -3.27
C LEU A 35 14.84 1.64 -3.89
N LYS A 36 13.97 2.06 -4.80
CA LYS A 36 14.11 3.35 -5.50
C LYS A 36 13.75 4.56 -4.63
N HIS A 37 12.78 4.41 -3.72
CA HIS A 37 12.15 5.55 -3.05
C HIS A 37 12.10 5.42 -1.52
N CYS A 38 12.91 4.56 -0.90
CA CYS A 38 12.89 4.30 0.56
C CYS A 38 12.92 5.57 1.41
N GLY A 39 13.78 6.54 1.09
CA GLY A 39 13.90 7.78 1.87
C GLY A 39 12.65 8.63 1.82
N ARG A 40 12.02 8.71 0.64
CA ARG A 40 10.78 9.46 0.43
C ARG A 40 9.59 8.78 1.11
N ILE A 41 9.48 7.47 0.97
CA ILE A 41 8.47 6.64 1.65
C ILE A 41 8.59 6.83 3.16
N PHE A 42 9.82 6.79 3.70
CA PHE A 42 10.08 7.01 5.12
C PHE A 42 9.56 8.38 5.61
N LYS A 43 9.86 9.46 4.87
CA LYS A 43 9.35 10.80 5.20
C LYS A 43 7.84 10.89 5.15
N CYS A 44 7.21 10.30 4.12
CA CYS A 44 5.75 10.26 3.99
C CYS A 44 5.08 9.54 5.16
N VAL A 45 5.58 8.35 5.52
CA VAL A 45 5.03 7.56 6.63
C VAL A 45 5.23 8.31 7.95
N ARG A 46 6.45 8.80 8.23
CA ARG A 46 6.77 9.56 9.46
C ARG A 46 5.93 10.83 9.65
N ASN A 47 5.52 11.46 8.55
CA ASN A 47 4.68 12.66 8.56
C ASN A 47 3.18 12.34 8.41
N ASN A 48 2.79 11.07 8.55
CA ASN A 48 1.41 10.59 8.50
C ASN A 48 0.71 11.00 7.20
N ALA A 49 1.43 10.96 6.08
CA ALA A 49 0.88 11.26 4.76
C ALA A 49 0.00 10.10 4.26
N PHE A 50 0.40 8.86 4.54
CA PHE A 50 -0.40 7.68 4.24
C PHE A 50 -0.05 6.52 5.18
N LYS A 51 -0.94 5.53 5.25
CA LYS A 51 -0.71 4.28 5.99
C LYS A 51 -0.12 3.24 5.05
N ILE A 52 0.92 2.56 5.49
CA ILE A 52 1.66 1.61 4.67
C ILE A 52 1.33 0.17 5.05
N SER A 53 1.22 -0.68 4.04
CA SER A 53 1.13 -2.13 4.21
C SER A 53 2.39 -2.78 3.64
N ILE A 54 2.96 -3.72 4.38
CA ILE A 54 4.20 -4.41 4.01
C ILE A 54 3.92 -5.91 3.93
N PRO A 55 3.74 -6.48 2.73
CA PRO A 55 3.75 -7.92 2.56
C PRO A 55 5.06 -8.52 3.08
N LEU A 56 4.98 -9.55 3.93
CA LEU A 56 6.15 -10.18 4.53
C LEU A 56 7.14 -10.72 3.48
N ILE A 57 6.62 -11.14 2.32
CA ILE A 57 7.42 -11.58 1.17
C ILE A 57 8.36 -10.48 0.65
N VAL A 58 7.89 -9.22 0.64
CA VAL A 58 8.70 -8.05 0.25
C VAL A 58 9.79 -7.80 1.29
N PHE A 59 9.43 -7.90 2.57
CA PHE A 59 10.39 -7.78 3.67
C PHE A 59 11.49 -8.85 3.59
N GLN A 60 11.10 -10.09 3.30
CA GLN A 60 12.03 -11.21 3.16
C GLN A 60 12.93 -11.07 1.93
N GLU A 61 12.39 -10.59 0.81
CA GLU A 61 13.18 -10.29 -0.39
C GLU A 61 14.24 -9.24 -0.12
N LEU A 62 13.86 -8.10 0.48
CA LEU A 62 14.78 -7.03 0.86
C LEU A 62 15.86 -7.52 1.84
N ARG A 63 15.49 -8.39 2.79
CA ARG A 63 16.46 -9.03 3.71
C ARG A 63 17.43 -9.94 2.97
N SER A 64 16.97 -10.64 1.94
CA SER A 64 17.83 -11.53 1.14
C SER A 64 18.85 -10.75 0.30
N LEU A 65 18.44 -9.60 -0.24
CA LEU A 65 19.32 -8.69 -0.99
C LEU A 65 20.43 -8.10 -0.12
N ARG A 66 20.18 -7.88 1.18
CA ARG A 66 21.20 -7.44 2.14
C ARG A 66 22.41 -8.38 2.23
N LYS A 67 22.19 -9.69 2.09
CA LYS A 67 23.26 -10.69 2.24
C LYS A 67 24.22 -10.73 1.05
N VAL A 68 23.89 -10.06 -0.06
CA VAL A 68 24.73 -10.02 -1.26
C VAL A 68 25.76 -8.89 -1.10
N SER A 69 26.92 -9.23 -0.56
CA SER A 69 28.03 -8.34 -0.15
C SER A 69 28.90 -7.82 -1.31
N GLY A 70 28.30 -7.30 -2.38
CA GLY A 70 29.04 -6.79 -3.54
C GLY A 70 28.38 -5.67 -4.34
N SER A 71 27.18 -5.24 -3.96
CA SER A 71 26.45 -4.19 -4.67
C SER A 71 26.51 -2.88 -3.88
N HIS A 72 26.96 -1.78 -4.50
CA HIS A 72 26.98 -0.42 -3.94
C HIS A 72 25.60 0.07 -3.42
N TYR A 73 24.52 -0.68 -3.67
CA TYR A 73 23.15 -0.40 -3.28
C TYR A 73 22.77 -0.87 -1.85
N CYS A 74 23.65 -1.62 -1.17
CA CYS A 74 23.26 -2.47 -0.04
C CYS A 74 23.13 -1.79 1.36
N PRO A 75 23.97 -0.83 1.78
CA PRO A 75 23.87 -0.27 3.14
C PRO A 75 22.86 0.88 3.26
N MET A 76 22.77 1.76 2.26
CA MET A 76 22.10 3.06 2.33
C MET A 76 20.57 3.00 2.17
N HIS A 77 20.06 2.00 1.43
CA HIS A 77 18.63 1.78 1.22
C HIS A 77 18.01 0.87 2.29
N ALA A 78 18.84 0.05 2.93
CA ALA A 78 18.45 -0.90 3.95
C ALA A 78 18.33 -0.27 5.35
N THR A 79 19.03 0.84 5.64
CA THR A 79 18.97 1.52 6.95
C THR A 79 17.61 2.20 7.22
N PRO A 80 17.02 2.98 6.28
CA PRO A 80 15.71 3.58 6.47
C PRO A 80 14.59 2.54 6.53
N PHE A 81 14.70 1.46 5.72
CA PHE A 81 13.77 0.35 5.73
C PHE A 81 13.84 -0.44 7.04
N CYS A 82 15.03 -0.82 7.51
CA CYS A 82 15.19 -1.47 8.82
C CYS A 82 14.79 -0.55 9.97
N HIS A 83 15.06 0.76 9.87
CA HIS A 83 14.62 1.72 10.87
C HIS A 83 13.11 1.87 10.84
N LEU A 84 12.45 1.84 9.68
CA LEU A 84 10.98 1.81 9.58
C LEU A 84 10.42 0.53 10.21
N SER A 85 11.04 -0.64 9.96
CA SER A 85 10.70 -1.90 10.64
C SER A 85 10.92 -1.86 12.15
N PHE A 86 11.93 -1.12 12.61
CA PHE A 86 12.20 -0.87 14.03
C PHE A 86 11.18 0.14 14.61
N VAL A 87 10.77 1.12 13.81
CA VAL A 87 9.78 2.14 14.14
C VAL A 87 8.36 1.57 14.15
N SER A 88 8.09 0.46 13.45
CA SER A 88 6.86 -0.35 13.62
C SER A 88 6.61 -0.69 15.10
N PHE A 89 7.65 -0.77 15.92
CA PHE A 89 7.57 -1.00 17.35
C PHE A 89 7.19 0.26 18.16
N THR A 90 7.35 1.45 17.59
CA THR A 90 7.11 2.76 18.26
C THR A 90 5.95 3.58 17.67
N LEU A 91 5.46 3.24 16.47
CA LEU A 91 4.27 3.85 15.83
C LEU A 91 3.19 2.78 15.58
N PRO A 92 2.53 2.27 16.64
CA PRO A 92 1.45 1.31 16.49
C PRO A 92 0.27 2.01 15.83
N ARG A 93 0.10 1.85 14.50
CA ARG A 93 -1.12 2.06 13.66
C ARG A 93 -0.83 2.47 12.20
N GLU A 94 0.43 2.71 11.84
CA GLU A 94 0.76 3.23 10.50
C GLU A 94 1.37 2.19 9.55
N ILE A 95 1.92 1.11 10.09
CA ILE A 95 2.56 0.03 9.33
C ILE A 95 1.79 -1.27 9.61
N LEU A 96 1.29 -1.92 8.55
CA LEU A 96 0.63 -3.22 8.64
C LEU A 96 1.43 -4.31 7.92
N PRO A 97 2.07 -5.25 8.64
CA PRO A 97 2.67 -6.42 8.01
C PRO A 97 1.58 -7.38 7.53
N LEU A 98 1.68 -7.86 6.29
CA LEU A 98 0.70 -8.80 5.70
C LEU A 98 1.34 -10.16 5.41
N ARG A 99 0.68 -11.22 5.86
CA ARG A 99 0.96 -12.59 5.44
C ARG A 99 0.44 -12.84 4.02
N TYR A 100 0.78 -14.00 3.45
CA TYR A 100 0.36 -14.36 2.08
C TYR A 100 -1.16 -14.44 1.90
N ASP A 101 -1.90 -14.71 2.99
CA ASP A 101 -3.35 -14.85 3.03
C ASP A 101 -4.09 -13.51 3.28
N GLY A 102 -3.35 -12.40 3.30
CA GLY A 102 -3.89 -11.06 3.58
C GLY A 102 -4.20 -10.79 5.05
N ASN A 103 -3.97 -11.74 5.96
CA ASN A 103 -4.06 -11.48 7.39
C ASN A 103 -2.89 -10.65 7.89
N ILE A 104 -3.12 -9.93 8.99
CA ILE A 104 -2.11 -9.09 9.62
C ILE A 104 -1.18 -9.99 10.44
N ALA A 105 0.13 -9.91 10.19
CA ALA A 105 1.12 -10.61 10.98
C ALA A 105 1.28 -9.96 12.37
N SER A 106 1.58 -10.76 13.39
CA SER A 106 1.87 -10.23 14.73
C SER A 106 3.23 -9.53 14.79
N ASP A 107 4.18 -9.96 13.97
CA ASP A 107 5.53 -9.39 13.86
C ASP A 107 5.96 -9.36 12.39
N ILE A 108 6.66 -8.31 11.99
CA ILE A 108 7.27 -8.20 10.67
C ILE A 108 8.41 -9.21 10.45
N ASN A 109 8.97 -9.75 11.54
CA ASN A 109 10.03 -10.75 11.52
C ASN A 109 9.49 -12.19 11.45
N GLU A 110 8.20 -12.38 11.24
CA GLU A 110 7.63 -13.72 11.03
C GLU A 110 8.19 -14.32 9.72
N THR A 111 9.07 -15.33 9.86
CA THR A 111 9.75 -15.99 8.72
C THR A 111 9.38 -17.45 8.52
N THR A 112 8.52 -18.00 9.38
CA THR A 112 8.12 -19.42 9.40
C THR A 112 7.63 -19.90 8.03
N GLU A 113 6.87 -19.09 7.32
CA GLU A 113 6.32 -19.41 6.00
C GLU A 113 7.39 -19.49 4.90
N PHE A 114 8.44 -18.68 4.98
CA PHE A 114 9.51 -18.65 3.98
C PHE A 114 10.61 -19.69 4.25
N GLU A 115 10.78 -20.08 5.51
CA GLU A 115 11.68 -21.17 5.90
C GLU A 115 11.16 -22.52 5.42
N ASN A 116 9.84 -22.70 5.42
CA ASN A 116 9.19 -23.94 5.00
C ASN A 116 9.03 -24.08 3.47
N ASN A 117 9.21 -23.01 2.69
CA ASN A 117 9.06 -23.03 1.24
C ASN A 117 10.32 -22.51 0.53
N SER A 118 11.25 -23.39 0.16
CA SER A 118 12.52 -23.03 -0.48
C SER A 118 12.39 -22.28 -1.81
N ASN A 119 11.24 -22.38 -2.49
CA ASN A 119 10.99 -21.79 -3.80
C ASN A 119 10.21 -20.45 -3.74
N TRP A 120 10.03 -19.86 -2.56
CA TRP A 120 9.27 -18.61 -2.36
C TRP A 120 9.71 -17.47 -3.29
N ARG A 121 10.98 -17.43 -3.70
CA ARG A 121 11.53 -16.41 -4.60
C ARG A 121 10.88 -16.40 -5.99
N ASN A 122 10.36 -17.53 -6.45
CA ASN A 122 9.78 -17.65 -7.78
C ASN A 122 8.35 -17.10 -7.84
N SER A 123 7.69 -16.96 -6.68
CA SER A 123 6.29 -16.55 -6.58
C SER A 123 6.11 -15.19 -5.90
N VAL A 124 7.17 -14.38 -5.78
CA VAL A 124 7.13 -13.13 -5.01
C VAL A 124 5.99 -12.22 -5.48
N ASP A 125 5.93 -11.94 -6.79
CA ASP A 125 4.90 -11.09 -7.36
C ASP A 125 3.49 -11.63 -7.10
N GLU A 126 3.29 -12.94 -7.27
CA GLU A 126 1.99 -13.58 -7.07
C GLU A 126 1.56 -13.52 -5.60
N THR A 127 2.49 -13.76 -4.68
CA THR A 127 2.26 -13.63 -3.25
C THR A 127 1.94 -12.20 -2.83
N ILE A 128 2.62 -11.19 -3.40
CA ILE A 128 2.30 -9.77 -3.17
C ILE A 128 0.87 -9.48 -3.64
N LEU A 129 0.53 -9.91 -4.86
CA LEU A 129 -0.78 -9.66 -5.44
C LEU A 129 -1.91 -10.31 -4.62
N SER A 130 -1.73 -11.58 -4.22
CA SER A 130 -2.71 -12.29 -3.38
C SER A 130 -2.87 -11.59 -2.04
N ALA A 131 -1.77 -11.38 -1.30
CA ALA A 131 -1.81 -10.80 0.04
C ALA A 131 -2.52 -9.43 0.07
N VAL A 132 -2.21 -8.57 -0.90
CA VAL A 132 -2.80 -7.23 -0.97
C VAL A 132 -4.27 -7.30 -1.36
N ASN A 133 -4.63 -8.16 -2.32
CA ASN A 133 -6.00 -8.34 -2.76
C ASN A 133 -6.88 -8.95 -1.65
N ASP A 134 -6.39 -9.99 -0.98
CA ASP A 134 -7.08 -10.66 0.12
C ASP A 134 -7.28 -9.68 1.28
N HIS A 135 -6.28 -8.83 1.58
CA HIS A 135 -6.45 -7.79 2.59
C HIS A 135 -7.50 -6.74 2.22
N ASP A 136 -7.57 -6.35 0.95
CA ASP A 136 -8.60 -5.42 0.45
C ASP A 136 -10.01 -6.02 0.60
N GLU A 137 -10.16 -7.30 0.22
CA GLU A 137 -11.42 -8.05 0.35
C GLU A 137 -11.83 -8.27 1.82
N ILE A 138 -10.88 -8.61 2.70
CA ILE A 138 -11.13 -8.68 4.15
C ILE A 138 -11.64 -7.33 4.67
N GLY A 139 -11.06 -6.22 4.22
CA GLY A 139 -11.51 -4.87 4.57
C GLY A 139 -12.97 -4.60 4.17
N LYS A 140 -13.37 -5.01 2.97
CA LYS A 140 -14.75 -4.90 2.47
C LYS A 140 -15.71 -5.78 3.25
N ASN A 141 -15.33 -7.02 3.53
CA ASN A 141 -16.14 -7.98 4.28
C ASN A 141 -16.38 -7.54 5.74
N MET A 142 -15.37 -6.92 6.37
CA MET A 142 -15.47 -6.37 7.71
C MET A 142 -16.14 -4.99 7.76
N LEU A 143 -16.52 -4.42 6.60
CA LEU A 143 -17.05 -3.05 6.50
C LEU A 143 -16.16 -2.03 7.23
N ARG A 144 -14.84 -2.12 7.04
CA ARG A 144 -13.89 -1.28 7.77
C ARG A 144 -14.23 0.20 7.57
N GLY A 145 -14.19 0.97 8.65
CA GLY A 145 -14.50 2.40 8.59
C GLY A 145 -15.99 2.72 8.36
N LEU A 146 -16.90 1.76 8.56
CA LEU A 146 -18.34 2.05 8.62
C LEU A 146 -18.61 3.24 9.55
N ASN A 147 -19.45 4.16 9.10
CA ASN A 147 -19.77 5.44 9.76
C ASN A 147 -18.62 6.46 9.81
N MET A 148 -17.47 6.21 9.19
CA MET A 148 -16.44 7.24 9.03
C MET A 148 -16.89 8.28 8.01
N THR A 149 -16.58 9.54 8.28
CA THR A 149 -16.83 10.64 7.33
C THR A 149 -15.62 10.79 6.41
N ILE A 150 -15.84 10.57 5.12
CA ILE A 150 -14.84 10.77 4.07
C ILE A 150 -15.07 12.15 3.45
N THR A 151 -14.00 12.94 3.33
CA THR A 151 -14.06 14.29 2.76
C THR A 151 -13.32 14.31 1.43
N SER A 152 -14.03 14.65 0.35
CA SER A 152 -13.40 14.88 -0.95
C SER A 152 -12.73 16.26 -0.95
N PRO A 153 -11.42 16.37 -1.23
CA PRO A 153 -10.73 17.66 -1.30
C PRO A 153 -11.20 18.48 -2.52
N THR A 154 -11.60 17.81 -3.60
CA THR A 154 -12.03 18.44 -4.85
C THR A 154 -13.42 19.07 -4.74
N THR A 155 -14.37 18.34 -4.14
CA THR A 155 -15.77 18.78 -4.06
C THR A 155 -16.14 19.38 -2.70
N LYS A 156 -15.25 19.26 -1.70
CA LYS A 156 -15.51 19.55 -0.28
C LYS A 156 -16.74 18.83 0.29
N GLN A 157 -17.26 17.82 -0.41
CA GLN A 157 -18.37 17.01 0.06
C GLN A 157 -17.89 16.06 1.15
N GLN A 158 -18.66 16.01 2.23
CA GLN A 158 -18.53 15.02 3.28
C GLN A 158 -19.58 13.94 3.04
N LYS A 159 -19.14 12.69 2.95
CA LYS A 159 -20.03 11.54 2.86
C LYS A 159 -19.66 10.54 3.94
N VAL A 160 -20.67 10.04 4.64
CA VAL A 160 -20.50 8.96 5.61
C VAL A 160 -20.37 7.64 4.85
N LEU A 161 -19.39 6.83 5.24
CA LEU A 161 -19.20 5.49 4.70
C LEU A 161 -20.30 4.58 5.24
N ASP A 162 -21.40 4.48 4.51
CA ASP A 162 -22.47 3.52 4.79
C ASP A 162 -22.08 2.10 4.37
N THR A 163 -22.93 1.11 4.66
CA THR A 163 -22.68 -0.30 4.32
C THR A 163 -22.46 -0.53 2.82
N LYS A 164 -23.14 0.22 1.95
CA LYS A 164 -22.99 0.08 0.50
C LYS A 164 -21.62 0.57 0.07
N TRP A 165 -21.24 1.77 0.52
CA TRP A 165 -19.96 2.37 0.19
C TRP A 165 -18.78 1.62 0.83
N ALA A 166 -18.92 1.13 2.07
CA ALA A 166 -17.90 0.35 2.75
C ALA A 166 -17.54 -0.93 1.97
N LYS A 167 -18.52 -1.61 1.33
CA LYS A 167 -18.25 -2.78 0.47
C LYS A 167 -17.54 -2.43 -0.83
N MET A 168 -17.65 -1.19 -1.29
CA MET A 168 -17.08 -0.72 -2.55
C MET A 168 -15.77 0.06 -2.35
N PHE A 169 -15.41 0.36 -1.10
CA PHE A 169 -14.24 1.12 -0.73
C PHE A 169 -12.97 0.31 -0.95
N ARG A 170 -11.86 1.01 -1.20
CA ARG A 170 -10.54 0.40 -1.39
C ARG A 170 -9.73 0.55 -0.11
N TYR A 171 -9.49 -0.56 0.57
CA TYR A 171 -8.75 -0.63 1.83
C TYR A 171 -7.28 -0.93 1.62
N CYS A 172 -6.91 -1.57 0.51
CA CYS A 172 -5.52 -1.82 0.18
C CYS A 172 -5.29 -1.61 -1.32
N ILE A 173 -4.23 -0.88 -1.67
CA ILE A 173 -3.82 -0.65 -3.07
C ILE A 173 -2.35 -1.01 -3.25
N LEU A 174 -1.96 -1.38 -4.46
CA LEU A 174 -0.57 -1.71 -4.80
C LEU A 174 0.11 -0.58 -5.58
N ILE A 175 1.31 -0.21 -5.14
CA ILE A 175 2.19 0.70 -5.86
C ILE A 175 3.36 -0.08 -6.43
N SER A 176 3.46 -0.09 -7.76
CA SER A 176 4.50 -0.79 -8.51
C SER A 176 4.80 -0.04 -9.80
N ASP A 177 6.08 0.14 -10.12
CA ASP A 177 6.50 0.67 -11.42
C ASP A 177 6.65 -0.42 -12.48
N ASP A 178 6.57 -1.70 -12.10
CA ASP A 178 6.55 -2.82 -13.04
C ASP A 178 5.18 -2.92 -13.77
N ARG A 179 5.23 -2.90 -15.10
CA ARG A 179 4.02 -2.97 -15.93
C ARG A 179 3.33 -4.33 -15.82
N ASN A 180 4.08 -5.43 -15.78
CA ASN A 180 3.54 -6.79 -15.72
C ASN A 180 2.87 -7.04 -14.36
N VAL A 181 3.45 -6.56 -13.27
CA VAL A 181 2.82 -6.62 -11.94
C VAL A 181 1.49 -5.85 -11.93
N ARG A 182 1.46 -4.62 -12.44
CA ARG A 182 0.20 -3.84 -12.52
C ARG A 182 -0.84 -4.46 -13.47
N LEU A 183 -0.42 -5.11 -14.55
CA LEU A 183 -1.33 -5.82 -15.45
C LEU A 183 -1.97 -7.02 -14.74
N ARG A 184 -1.17 -7.81 -14.01
CA ARG A 184 -1.67 -8.93 -13.19
C ARG A 184 -2.56 -8.47 -12.02
N ALA A 185 -2.23 -7.35 -11.37
CA ALA A 185 -3.10 -6.75 -10.36
C ALA A 185 -4.49 -6.43 -10.95
N ARG A 186 -4.52 -5.86 -12.15
CA ARG A 186 -5.78 -5.53 -12.82
C ARG A 186 -6.62 -6.76 -13.15
N THR A 187 -6.00 -7.88 -13.53
CA THR A 187 -6.75 -9.11 -13.85
C THR A 187 -7.49 -9.70 -12.65
N ILE A 188 -7.00 -9.45 -11.43
CA ILE A 188 -7.64 -9.90 -10.19
C ILE A 188 -8.53 -8.83 -9.54
N GLY A 189 -8.70 -7.66 -10.20
CA GLY A 189 -9.49 -6.55 -9.65
C GLY A 189 -8.76 -5.68 -8.62
N LEU A 190 -7.48 -5.96 -8.34
CA LEU A 190 -6.67 -5.17 -7.42
C LEU A 190 -6.31 -3.81 -8.03
N THR A 191 -6.57 -2.75 -7.27
CA THR A 191 -6.23 -1.40 -7.68
C THR A 191 -4.72 -1.17 -7.54
N SER A 192 -4.09 -0.74 -8.62
CA SER A 192 -2.65 -0.48 -8.65
C SER A 192 -2.25 0.75 -9.45
N PHE A 193 -1.19 1.42 -8.98
CA PHE A 193 -0.66 2.65 -9.58
C PHE A 193 0.87 2.65 -9.62
N GLN A 194 1.44 3.60 -10.35
CA GLN A 194 2.87 3.88 -10.37
C GLN A 194 3.29 4.76 -9.19
N SER A 195 4.58 4.72 -8.85
CA SER A 195 5.16 5.60 -7.82
C SER A 195 4.95 7.09 -8.14
N LYS A 196 5.09 7.46 -9.43
CA LYS A 196 4.84 8.82 -9.91
C LYS A 196 3.42 9.30 -9.57
N TRP A 197 2.41 8.45 -9.76
CA TRP A 197 1.03 8.80 -9.41
C TRP A 197 0.90 9.04 -7.91
N LEU A 198 1.42 8.12 -7.08
CA LEU A 198 1.34 8.24 -5.63
C LEU A 198 1.93 9.57 -5.16
N PHE A 199 3.16 9.87 -5.57
CA PHE A 199 3.87 11.05 -5.10
C PHE A 199 3.22 12.34 -5.58
N SER A 200 2.73 12.40 -6.82
CA SER A 200 1.97 13.57 -7.31
C SER A 200 0.66 13.77 -6.54
N GLN A 201 -0.03 12.69 -6.15
CA GLN A 201 -1.22 12.80 -5.29
C GLN A 201 -0.86 13.33 -3.90
N LEU A 202 0.19 12.78 -3.27
CA LEU A 202 0.60 13.20 -1.93
C LEU A 202 1.08 14.65 -1.88
N GLU A 203 1.79 15.13 -2.89
CA GLU A 203 2.19 16.54 -3.03
C GLU A 203 0.97 17.47 -3.15
N ALA A 204 -0.05 17.05 -3.90
CA ALA A 204 -1.27 17.82 -4.05
C ALA A 204 -2.11 17.85 -2.76
N ILE A 205 -2.17 16.75 -2.01
CA ILE A 205 -2.97 16.63 -0.79
C ILE A 205 -2.25 17.26 0.42
N PHE A 206 -0.92 17.14 0.49
CA PHE A 206 -0.11 17.58 1.62
C PHE A 206 1.01 18.55 1.22
N PRO A 207 0.69 19.71 0.60
CA PRO A 207 1.70 20.65 0.11
C PRO A 207 2.57 21.25 1.22
N ALA A 208 2.10 21.24 2.47
CA ALA A 208 2.81 21.77 3.63
C ALA A 208 3.61 20.72 4.43
N LYS A 209 3.51 19.42 4.09
CA LYS A 209 4.28 18.37 4.76
C LYS A 209 5.62 18.17 4.04
N CYS A 210 6.69 17.97 4.79
CA CYS A 210 8.00 17.61 4.22
C CYS A 210 7.99 16.13 3.77
N ILE A 211 7.58 15.88 2.53
CA ILE A 211 7.40 14.55 1.94
C ILE A 211 8.29 14.30 0.72
N ASP A 212 9.28 15.18 0.50
CA ASP A 212 10.29 15.17 -0.55
C ASP A 212 11.63 14.60 -0.04
#